data_AF-A0AAV3UJX9-F1
#
_entry.id   AF-A0AAV3UJX9-F1
#
_cell.length_a   1.000
_cell.length_b   1.000
_cell.length_c   1.000
_cell.angle_alpha   90.00
_cell.angle_beta   90.00
_cell.angle_gamma   90.00
#
_symmetry.space_group_name_H-M   'P 1'
#
loop_
_entity.id
_entity.type
_entity.pdbx_description
1 polymer ?
#
loop_
_entity_poly.entity_id
_entity_poly.type
_entity_poly.pdbx_seq_one_letter_code
_entity_poly.pdbx_strand_id
1 'polypeptide(L)'
;MAILDTLIIFVVSLLVGGFGIYIGARVATDRPSGYSHAIVTALFGAIAWGIISFFVGWIPILGALLALVAWVGVINWRYSGGWGTAILIGLVAWFAAAIVLYVLALLDIVAAGALGVPGV
;
A
#
# COMPACT_ATOMS: atom_id res chain seq x y z
N MET A 1 -19.70 -5.02 11.73
CA MET A 1 -18.90 -5.77 10.73
C MET A 1 -18.67 -7.15 11.27
N ALA A 2 -19.01 -8.20 10.52
CA ALA A 2 -18.65 -9.56 10.92
C ALA A 2 -17.13 -9.75 10.76
N ILE A 3 -16.53 -10.67 11.54
CA ILE A 3 -15.08 -10.99 11.45
C ILE A 3 -14.70 -11.40 10.02
N LEU A 4 -15.60 -12.12 9.34
CA LEU A 4 -15.41 -12.53 7.95
C LEU A 4 -15.29 -11.33 7.00
N ASP A 5 -16.13 -10.31 7.16
CA ASP A 5 -16.08 -9.10 6.32
C ASP A 5 -14.73 -8.40 6.47
N THR A 6 -14.25 -8.23 7.70
CA THR A 6 -12.94 -7.63 8.00
C THR A 6 -11.80 -8.43 7.37
N LEU A 7 -11.85 -9.76 7.45
CA LEU A 7 -10.85 -10.63 6.87
C LEU A 7 -10.83 -10.53 5.33
N ILE A 8 -11.99 -10.52 4.69
CA ILE A 8 -12.12 -10.37 3.23
C ILE A 8 -11.55 -9.02 2.80
N ILE A 9 -11.95 -7.93 3.46
CA ILE A 9 -11.45 -6.58 3.16
C ILE A 9 -9.93 -6.52 3.33
N PHE A 10 -9.40 -7.10 4.40
CA PHE A 10 -7.95 -7.17 4.61
C PHE A 10 -7.23 -7.92 3.49
N VAL A 11 -7.71 -9.11 3.11
CA VAL A 11 -7.10 -9.91 2.04
C VAL A 11 -7.15 -9.18 0.70
N VAL A 12 -8.30 -8.61 0.32
CA VAL A 12 -8.43 -7.83 -0.91
C VAL A 12 -7.49 -6.63 -0.89
N SER A 13 -7.45 -5.88 0.21
CA SER A 13 -6.58 -4.72 0.36
C SER A 13 -5.10 -5.11 0.26
N LEU A 14 -4.72 -6.25 0.84
CA LEU A 14 -3.37 -6.78 0.78
C LEU A 14 -2.99 -7.18 -0.66
N LEU A 15 -3.90 -7.80 -1.41
CA LEU A 15 -3.66 -8.17 -2.81
C LEU A 15 -3.51 -6.94 -3.71
N VAL A 16 -4.35 -5.92 -3.50
CA VAL A 16 -4.26 -4.63 -4.21
C VAL A 16 -2.96 -3.91 -3.88
N GLY A 17 -2.58 -3.84 -2.59
CA GLY A 17 -1.31 -3.26 -2.16
C GLY A 17 -0.10 -4.02 -2.73
N GLY A 18 -0.14 -5.36 -2.71
CA GLY A 18 0.85 -6.22 -3.32
C GLY A 18 0.96 -6.01 -4.83
N PHE A 19 -0.18 -5.79 -5.52
CA PHE A 19 -0.20 -5.49 -6.95
C PHE A 19 0.45 -4.15 -7.23
N GLY A 20 0.14 -3.13 -6.46
CA GLY A 20 0.80 -1.83 -6.55
C GLY A 20 2.32 -1.95 -6.44
N ILE A 21 2.81 -2.62 -5.38
CA ILE A 21 4.26 -2.81 -5.17
C ILE A 21 4.88 -3.62 -6.30
N TYR A 22 4.20 -4.64 -6.83
CA TYR A 22 4.68 -5.44 -7.95
C TYR A 22 4.88 -4.59 -9.22
N ILE A 23 3.89 -3.76 -9.57
CA ILE A 23 4.01 -2.82 -10.70
C ILE A 23 5.11 -1.79 -10.42
N GLY A 24 5.17 -1.24 -9.21
CA GLY A 24 6.22 -0.30 -8.83
C GLY A 24 7.63 -0.87 -8.96
N ALA A 25 7.85 -2.10 -8.50
CA ALA A 25 9.13 -2.79 -8.64
C ALA A 25 9.48 -3.07 -10.11
N ARG A 26 8.49 -3.39 -10.96
CA ARG A 26 8.69 -3.61 -12.39
C ARG A 26 9.13 -2.37 -13.14
N VAL A 27 8.68 -1.20 -12.71
CA VAL A 27 9.05 0.09 -13.30
C VAL A 27 10.39 0.60 -12.75
N ALA A 28 10.65 0.38 -11.46
CA ALA A 28 11.78 0.99 -10.77
C ALA A 28 13.05 0.14 -10.69
N THR A 29 13.00 -1.14 -11.07
CA THR A 29 14.14 -2.07 -10.92
C THR A 29 14.41 -2.89 -12.18
N ASP A 30 15.69 -3.11 -12.49
CA ASP A 30 16.12 -3.91 -13.65
C ASP A 30 15.89 -5.42 -13.45
N ARG A 31 15.84 -5.88 -12.19
CA ARG A 31 15.59 -7.29 -11.83
C ARG A 31 14.39 -7.37 -10.89
N PRO A 32 13.17 -7.31 -11.43
CA PRO A 32 11.97 -7.25 -10.62
C PRO A 32 11.68 -8.61 -9.96
N SER A 33 11.33 -8.57 -8.69
CA SER A 33 10.92 -9.77 -7.95
C SER A 33 9.51 -10.23 -8.34
N GLY A 34 9.14 -11.44 -7.91
CA GLY A 34 7.81 -12.01 -8.18
C GLY A 34 6.69 -11.38 -7.35
N TYR A 35 5.44 -11.57 -7.80
CA TYR A 35 4.25 -11.04 -7.12
C TYR A 35 4.12 -11.50 -5.65
N SER A 36 4.48 -12.75 -5.34
CA SER A 36 4.52 -13.25 -3.96
C SER A 36 5.44 -12.42 -3.05
N HIS A 37 6.60 -11.99 -3.55
CA HIS A 37 7.51 -11.12 -2.80
C HIS A 37 6.88 -9.76 -2.50
N ALA A 38 6.12 -9.21 -3.46
CA ALA A 38 5.42 -7.95 -3.31
C ALA A 38 4.27 -8.01 -2.31
N ILE A 39 3.47 -9.09 -2.30
CA ILE A 39 2.42 -9.32 -1.28
C ILE A 39 3.03 -9.36 0.11
N VAL A 40 4.13 -10.10 0.30
CA VAL A 40 4.79 -10.19 1.61
C VAL A 40 5.37 -8.83 2.03
N THR A 41 5.91 -8.05 1.08
CA THR A 41 6.33 -6.67 1.37
C THR A 41 5.14 -5.79 1.76
N ALA A 42 4.00 -5.91 1.08
CA ALA A 42 2.78 -5.19 1.44
C ALA A 42 2.29 -5.56 2.84
N LEU A 43 2.38 -6.84 3.22
CA LEU A 43 2.01 -7.32 4.55
C LEU A 43 2.90 -6.69 5.62
N PHE A 44 4.23 -6.72 5.45
CA PHE A 44 5.15 -6.06 6.37
C PHE A 44 4.94 -4.55 6.41
N GLY A 45 4.65 -3.93 5.26
CA GLY A 45 4.32 -2.52 5.16
C GLY A 45 3.06 -2.16 5.93
N ALA A 46 2.00 -2.97 5.83
CA ALA A 46 0.76 -2.78 6.57
C ALA A 46 0.95 -2.95 8.08
N ILE A 47 1.75 -3.93 8.51
CA ILE A 47 2.10 -4.13 9.92
C ILE A 47 2.89 -2.92 10.45
N ALA A 48 3.92 -2.49 9.73
CA ALA A 48 4.72 -1.32 10.11
C ALA A 48 3.86 -0.05 10.19
N TRP A 49 3.00 0.18 9.20
CA TRP A 49 2.06 1.29 9.19
C TRP A 49 1.10 1.24 10.38
N GLY A 50 0.52 0.07 10.66
CA GLY A 50 -0.39 -0.14 11.79
C GLY A 50 0.27 0.13 13.14
N ILE A 51 1.50 -0.33 13.34
CA ILE A 51 2.29 -0.06 14.55
C ILE A 51 2.51 1.44 14.72
N ILE A 52 2.99 2.13 13.69
CA ILE A 52 3.25 3.59 13.78
C ILE A 52 1.95 4.36 14.02
N SER A 53 0.87 3.99 13.32
CA SER A 53 -0.43 4.64 13.48
C SER A 53 -1.00 4.43 14.89
N PHE A 54 -0.79 3.25 15.49
CA PHE A 54 -1.22 2.96 16.85
C PHE A 54 -0.53 3.83 17.89
N PHE A 55 0.79 4.01 17.80
CA PHE A 55 1.56 4.77 18.80
C PHE A 55 1.57 6.29 18.55
N VAL A 56 1.57 6.72 17.27
CA VAL A 56 1.86 8.12 16.89
C VAL A 56 0.81 8.70 15.94
N GLY A 57 -0.18 7.93 15.49
CA GLY A 57 -1.20 8.37 14.53
C GLY A 57 -2.13 9.48 15.05
N TRP A 58 -2.16 9.72 16.35
CA TRP A 58 -2.87 10.84 16.96
C TRP A 58 -2.19 12.20 16.70
N ILE A 59 -0.90 12.20 16.34
CA ILE A 59 -0.17 13.42 15.94
C ILE A 59 -0.37 13.59 14.43
N PRO A 60 -1.10 14.62 13.95
CA PRO A 60 -1.63 14.63 12.59
C PRO A 60 -0.60 14.39 11.48
N ILE A 61 0.26 15.38 11.22
CA ILE A 61 1.25 15.31 10.14
C ILE A 61 2.37 14.34 10.49
N LEU A 62 2.81 14.33 11.76
CA LEU A 62 3.95 13.51 12.19
C LEU A 62 3.64 12.01 12.12
N GLY A 63 2.46 11.58 12.56
CA GLY A 63 2.05 10.18 12.49
C GLY A 63 2.01 9.67 11.06
N ALA A 64 1.42 10.45 10.15
CA ALA A 64 1.37 10.12 8.73
C ALA A 64 2.77 10.07 8.10
N LEU A 65 3.65 11.05 8.37
CA LEU A 65 5.01 11.08 7.85
C LEU A 65 5.85 9.90 8.35
N LEU A 66 5.78 9.59 9.65
CA LEU A 66 6.51 8.45 10.21
C LEU A 66 6.01 7.12 9.64
N ALA A 67 4.69 6.97 9.44
CA ALA A 67 4.13 5.77 8.83
C ALA A 67 4.59 5.62 7.37
N LEU A 68 4.64 6.73 6.62
CA LEU A 68 5.15 6.76 5.25
C LEU A 68 6.64 6.38 5.20
N VAL A 69 7.47 6.97 6.06
CA VAL A 69 8.90 6.63 6.16
C VAL A 69 9.09 5.17 6.54
N ALA A 70 8.32 4.65 7.49
CA ALA A 70 8.38 3.24 7.88
C ALA A 70 8.00 2.31 6.72
N TRP A 71 6.94 2.64 5.99
CA TRP A 71 6.50 1.86 4.82
C TRP A 71 7.54 1.87 3.69
N VAL A 72 8.09 3.03 3.35
CA VAL A 72 9.20 3.13 2.38
C VAL A 72 10.44 2.38 2.89
N GLY A 73 10.72 2.45 4.20
CA GLY A 73 11.79 1.69 4.84
C GLY A 73 11.62 0.19 4.69
N VAL A 74 10.40 -0.34 4.83
CA VAL A 74 10.08 -1.75 4.57
C VAL A 74 10.34 -2.11 3.11
N ILE A 75 9.93 -1.26 2.16
CA ILE A 75 10.21 -1.47 0.74
C ILE A 75 11.73 -1.49 0.49
N ASN A 76 12.47 -0.52 1.02
CA ASN A 76 13.92 -0.43 0.89
C ASN A 76 14.64 -1.64 1.50
N TRP A 77 14.15 -2.17 2.63
CA TRP A 77 14.69 -3.38 3.24
C TRP A 77 14.42 -4.63 2.39
N ARG A 78 13.27 -4.68 1.70
CA ARG A 78 12.84 -5.83 0.89
C ARG A 78 13.31 -5.80 -0.56
N TYR A 79 13.68 -4.64 -1.08
CA TYR A 79 14.13 -4.43 -2.45
C TYR A 79 15.50 -3.76 -2.46
N SER A 80 16.51 -4.45 -3.01
CA SER A 80 17.84 -3.88 -3.22
C SER A 80 17.76 -2.76 -4.27
N GLY A 81 18.07 -1.53 -3.86
CA GLY A 81 18.00 -0.36 -4.75
C GLY A 81 18.14 0.98 -4.04
N GLY A 82 18.15 0.99 -2.70
CA GLY A 82 18.26 2.20 -1.91
C GLY A 82 16.94 2.98 -1.81
N TRP A 83 16.95 4.02 -0.98
CA TRP A 83 15.76 4.80 -0.64
C TRP A 83 15.11 5.45 -1.86
N GLY A 84 15.88 5.95 -2.83
CA GLY A 84 15.34 6.56 -4.05
C GLY A 84 14.47 5.58 -4.85
N THR A 85 14.97 4.36 -5.04
CA THR A 85 14.24 3.28 -5.70
C THR A 85 12.99 2.89 -4.89
N ALA A 86 13.10 2.77 -3.57
CA ALA A 86 11.96 2.44 -2.71
C ALA A 86 10.86 3.50 -2.75
N ILE A 87 11.21 4.79 -2.79
CA ILE A 87 10.26 5.89 -2.96
C ILE A 87 9.57 5.78 -4.32
N LEU A 88 10.31 5.54 -5.40
CA LEU A 88 9.73 5.38 -6.73
C LEU A 88 8.77 4.18 -6.79
N ILE A 89 9.16 3.03 -6.23
CA ILE A 89 8.29 1.87 -6.09
C ILE A 89 7.01 2.26 -5.34
N GLY A 90 7.15 2.96 -4.21
CA GLY A 90 6.03 3.38 -3.39
C GLY A 90 5.07 4.32 -4.13
N LEU A 91 5.60 5.31 -4.85
CA LEU A 91 4.80 6.25 -5.63
C LEU A 91 4.02 5.53 -6.74
N VAL A 92 4.70 4.68 -7.52
CA VAL A 92 4.03 3.90 -8.59
C VAL A 92 3.01 2.93 -7.99
N ALA A 93 3.32 2.31 -6.85
CA ALA A 93 2.41 1.42 -6.15
C ALA A 93 1.13 2.12 -5.71
N TRP A 94 1.26 3.34 -5.17
CA TRP A 94 0.11 4.15 -4.79
C TRP A 94 -0.79 4.47 -5.99
N PHE A 95 -0.21 4.91 -7.12
CA PHE A 95 -0.97 5.16 -8.34
C PHE A 95 -1.64 3.88 -8.88
N ALA A 96 -0.92 2.77 -8.93
CA ALA A 96 -1.46 1.49 -9.41
C ALA A 96 -2.63 1.01 -8.53
N ALA A 97 -2.49 1.11 -7.20
CA ALA A 97 -3.58 0.78 -6.28
C ALA A 97 -4.77 1.73 -6.45
N ALA A 98 -4.53 3.04 -6.61
CA ALA A 98 -5.60 4.02 -6.85
C ALA A 98 -6.38 3.71 -8.15
N ILE A 99 -5.69 3.32 -9.22
CA ILE A 99 -6.33 2.89 -10.48
C ILE A 99 -7.19 1.66 -10.25
N VAL A 100 -6.68 0.65 -9.54
CA VAL A 100 -7.46 -0.57 -9.23
C VAL A 100 -8.72 -0.22 -8.43
N LEU A 101 -8.59 0.58 -7.38
CA LEU A 101 -9.72 1.01 -6.57
C LEU A 101 -10.73 1.83 -7.39
N TYR A 102 -10.25 2.71 -8.27
CA TYR A 102 -11.10 3.48 -9.16
C TYR A 102 -11.89 2.58 -10.12
N VAL A 103 -11.24 1.59 -10.74
CA VAL A 103 -11.92 0.61 -11.60
C VAL A 103 -12.95 -0.20 -10.82
N LEU A 104 -12.63 -0.63 -9.60
CA LEU A 104 -13.58 -1.35 -8.75
C LEU A 104 -14.77 -0.48 -8.35
N ALA A 105 -14.55 0.82 -8.13
CA ALA A 105 -15.61 1.78 -7.87
C ALA A 105 -16.52 2.00 -9.11
N LEU A 106 -15.95 2.06 -10.32
CA LEU A 106 -16.73 2.12 -11.57
C LEU A 106 -17.62 0.88 -11.79
N LEU A 107 -17.27 -0.25 -11.19
CA LEU A 107 -18.03 -1.49 -11.25
C LEU A 107 -19.02 -1.64 -10.08
N ASP A 108 -19.21 -0.61 -9.25
CA ASP A 108 -20.03 -0.62 -8.03
C ASP A 108 -19.64 -1.72 -7.02
N ILE A 109 -18.39 -2.19 -7.07
CA ILE A 109 -17.85 -3.19 -6.13
C ILE A 109 -17.41 -2.51 -4.82
N VAL A 110 -16.98 -1.25 -4.89
CA VAL A 110 -16.52 -0.46 -3.74
C VAL A 110 -17.15 0.93 -3.80
N ALA A 111 -17.64 1.45 -2.67
CA ALA A 111 -18.23 2.79 -2.62
C ALA A 111 -17.19 3.86 -3.00
N ALA A 112 -17.58 4.84 -3.81
CA ALA A 112 -16.69 5.94 -4.25
C ALA A 112 -16.08 6.73 -3.08
N GLY A 113 -16.76 6.77 -1.91
CA GLY A 113 -16.22 7.34 -0.68
C GLY A 113 -14.95 6.65 -0.15
N ALA A 114 -14.67 5.42 -0.57
CA ALA A 114 -13.43 4.70 -0.24
C ALA A 114 -12.20 5.25 -1.00
N LEU A 115 -12.41 6.07 -2.04
CA LEU A 115 -11.34 6.74 -2.78
C LEU A 115 -10.82 8.00 -2.06
N GLY A 116 -11.43 8.38 -0.93
CA GLY A 116 -11.04 9.58 -0.18
C GLY A 116 -11.36 10.89 -0.91
N VAL A 117 -12.25 10.86 -1.90
CA VAL A 117 -12.75 12.04 -2.61
C VAL A 117 -13.90 12.65 -1.81
N PRO A 118 -13.73 13.85 -1.21
CA PRO A 118 -14.81 14.51 -0.49
C PRO A 118 -15.85 15.03 -1.49
N GLY A 119 -17.14 14.72 -1.28
CA GLY A 119 -18.25 15.35 -2.01
C GLY A 119 -18.95 14.51 -3.08
N VAL A 120 -18.75 13.18 -3.10
CA VAL A 120 -19.67 12.22 -3.74
C VAL A 120 -20.43 11.43 -2.68
#